data_AF-A0A9W6RFE9-F1
#
_entry.id   AF-A0A9W6RFE9-F1
#
_cell.length_a   1.000
_cell.length_b   1.000
_cell.length_c   1.000
_cell.angle_alpha   90.00
_cell.angle_beta   90.00
_cell.angle_gamma   90.00
#
_symmetry.space_group_name_H-M   'P 1'
#
loop_
_entity.id
_entity.type
_entity.pdbx_description
1 polymer ?
#
loop_
_entity_poly.entity_id
_entity_poly.type
_entity_poly.pdbx_seq_one_letter_code
_entity_poly.pdbx_strand_id
1 'polypeptide(L)'
;MLAGRRSLDDLAERYGDDIAYHGSRDYIPLLEPRQMTWYHPPSGKRFPDGAPAIGADTGYDIPTFMALFSGRRRCTYMADTDGTVKYTVGDPVTPEGQDLNSLVGYVHVLERKHFETFTLDVPDGWPEPLSITRPPELRAHVPVRPLAVVKVTLEDFPHPITFE
;
A
#
# COMPACT_ATOMS: atom_id res chain seq x y z
N MET A 1 0.80 -21.41 -4.73
CA MET A 1 0.89 -20.00 -4.28
C MET A 1 1.71 -19.27 -5.33
N LEU A 2 1.19 -18.17 -5.89
CA LEU A 2 1.95 -17.36 -6.85
C LEU A 2 3.05 -16.61 -6.11
N ALA A 3 4.17 -16.38 -6.78
CA ALA A 3 5.32 -15.72 -6.17
C ALA A 3 6.08 -14.88 -7.18
N GLY A 4 6.59 -13.76 -6.66
CA GLY A 4 7.51 -12.86 -7.32
C GLY A 4 6.91 -11.93 -8.36
N ARG A 5 7.74 -11.00 -8.81
CA ARG A 5 7.39 -9.92 -9.76
C ARG A 5 6.74 -10.45 -11.03
N ARG A 6 7.30 -11.49 -11.62
CA ARG A 6 6.77 -12.11 -12.85
C ARG A 6 5.32 -12.56 -12.71
N SER A 7 4.91 -13.08 -11.55
CA SER A 7 3.51 -13.46 -11.35
C SER A 7 2.57 -12.24 -11.35
N LEU A 8 3.04 -11.08 -10.88
CA LEU A 8 2.28 -9.83 -10.94
C LEU A 8 2.20 -9.30 -12.36
N ASP A 9 3.30 -9.35 -13.11
CA ASP A 9 3.36 -8.97 -14.52
C ASP A 9 2.39 -9.82 -15.36
N ASP A 10 2.42 -11.15 -15.20
CA ASP A 10 1.53 -12.08 -15.91
C ASP A 10 0.03 -11.81 -15.60
N LEU A 11 -0.28 -11.44 -14.35
CA LEU A 11 -1.65 -11.07 -13.95
C LEU A 11 -2.05 -9.70 -14.53
N ALA A 12 -1.14 -8.73 -14.53
CA ALA A 12 -1.37 -7.41 -15.11
C ALA A 12 -1.61 -7.51 -16.63
N GLU A 13 -0.80 -8.30 -17.35
CA GLU A 13 -1.00 -8.53 -18.78
C GLU A 13 -2.33 -9.22 -19.08
N ARG A 14 -2.72 -10.18 -18.24
CA ARG A 14 -3.94 -10.97 -18.44
C ARG A 14 -5.23 -10.19 -18.15
N TYR A 15 -5.24 -9.38 -17.11
CA TYR A 15 -6.48 -8.73 -16.63
C TYR A 15 -6.50 -7.21 -16.84
N GLY A 16 -5.35 -6.58 -17.11
CA GLY A 16 -5.26 -5.14 -17.37
C GLY A 16 -5.94 -4.31 -16.27
N ASP A 17 -6.79 -3.38 -16.69
CA ASP A 17 -7.49 -2.44 -15.79
C ASP A 17 -8.64 -3.08 -14.99
N ASP A 18 -8.95 -4.37 -15.20
CA ASP A 18 -10.00 -5.08 -14.45
C ASP A 18 -9.57 -5.52 -13.05
N ILE A 19 -8.31 -5.28 -12.68
CA ILE A 19 -7.77 -5.61 -11.36
C ILE A 19 -7.21 -4.40 -10.61
N ALA A 20 -7.18 -4.53 -9.29
CA ALA A 20 -6.55 -3.61 -8.35
C ALA A 20 -5.70 -4.40 -7.36
N TYR A 21 -4.79 -3.71 -6.69
CA TYR A 21 -3.75 -4.34 -5.89
C TYR A 21 -3.73 -3.79 -4.47
N HIS A 22 -3.65 -4.69 -3.49
CA HIS A 22 -3.51 -4.34 -2.07
C HIS A 22 -2.30 -5.04 -1.46
N GLY A 23 -1.45 -4.28 -0.77
CA GLY A 23 -0.25 -4.79 -0.13
C GLY A 23 -0.43 -5.04 1.36
N SER A 24 -0.06 -6.22 1.84
CA SER A 24 -0.01 -6.51 3.28
C SER A 24 1.18 -7.37 3.66
N ARG A 25 1.61 -7.26 4.92
CA ARG A 25 2.64 -8.13 5.49
C ARG A 25 2.24 -9.60 5.51
N ASP A 26 0.98 -9.83 5.83
CA ASP A 26 0.45 -11.15 6.14
C ASP A 26 -0.41 -11.64 4.96
N TYR A 27 -0.48 -12.95 4.77
CA TYR A 27 -1.42 -13.57 3.83
C TYR A 27 -2.83 -13.43 4.37
N ILE A 28 -3.73 -12.78 3.62
CA ILE A 28 -5.11 -12.54 4.03
C ILE A 28 -6.07 -13.14 3.00
N PRO A 29 -6.78 -14.23 3.32
CA PRO A 29 -7.67 -14.89 2.36
C PRO A 29 -8.95 -14.11 2.06
N LEU A 30 -9.32 -13.16 2.92
CA LEU A 30 -10.45 -12.26 2.77
C LEU A 30 -10.07 -10.91 3.38
N LEU A 31 -9.95 -9.88 2.55
CA LEU A 31 -9.67 -8.53 3.04
C LEU A 31 -10.96 -7.94 3.59
N GLU A 32 -10.88 -7.36 4.78
CA GLU A 32 -11.98 -6.66 5.43
C GLU A 32 -11.66 -5.15 5.47
N PRO A 33 -12.67 -4.27 5.31
CA PRO A 33 -12.51 -2.84 5.52
C PRO A 33 -11.95 -2.53 6.91
N ARG A 34 -10.93 -1.66 6.97
CA ARG A 34 -10.31 -1.24 8.24
C ARG A 34 -10.22 0.29 8.32
N GLN A 35 -10.18 0.80 9.54
CA GLN A 35 -9.96 2.23 9.77
C GLN A 35 -8.53 2.60 9.38
N MET A 36 -8.39 3.29 8.25
CA MET A 36 -7.15 3.96 7.88
C MET A 36 -6.98 5.20 8.76
N THR A 37 -5.72 5.57 9.05
CA THR A 37 -5.42 6.74 9.87
C THR A 37 -4.22 7.48 9.34
N TRP A 38 -4.28 8.81 9.34
CA TRP A 38 -3.11 9.66 9.14
C TRP A 38 -2.36 9.79 10.45
N TYR A 39 -1.05 9.55 10.43
CA TYR A 39 -0.19 9.72 11.58
C TYR A 39 0.50 11.08 11.48
N HIS A 40 0.35 11.92 12.51
CA HIS A 40 1.06 13.19 12.61
C HIS A 40 2.32 12.98 13.47
N PRO A 41 3.53 12.87 12.87
CA PRO A 41 4.73 12.49 13.60
C PRO A 41 5.08 13.43 14.76
N PRO A 42 5.01 14.78 14.64
CA PRO A 42 5.36 15.68 15.73
C PRO A 42 4.55 15.46 17.00
N SER A 43 3.24 15.17 16.88
CA SER A 43 2.37 14.96 18.05
C SER A 43 2.07 13.50 18.36
N GLY A 44 2.51 12.57 17.51
CA GLY A 44 2.18 11.15 17.60
C GLY A 44 0.69 10.79 17.46
N LYS A 45 -0.16 11.74 17.06
CA LYS A 45 -1.62 11.53 16.98
C LYS A 45 -1.99 10.80 15.70
N ARG A 46 -3.09 10.04 15.76
CA ARG A 46 -3.69 9.37 14.61
C ARG A 46 -5.06 9.96 14.34
N PHE A 47 -5.33 10.30 13.09
CA PHE A 47 -6.58 10.91 12.63
C PHE A 47 -7.31 9.93 11.72
N PRO A 48 -8.56 9.55 12.03
CA PRO A 48 -9.35 8.68 11.17
C PRO A 48 -9.50 9.23 9.76
N ASP A 49 -9.23 8.39 8.77
CA ASP A 49 -9.23 8.76 7.37
C ASP A 49 -10.48 8.25 6.64
N GLY A 50 -11.59 8.95 6.87
CA GLY A 50 -12.90 8.57 6.37
C GLY A 50 -13.43 7.27 6.97
N ALA A 51 -14.44 6.69 6.32
CA ALA A 51 -15.02 5.42 6.72
C ALA A 51 -14.04 4.25 6.53
N PRO A 52 -14.14 3.17 7.33
CA PRO A 52 -13.36 1.96 7.13
C PRO A 52 -13.45 1.45 5.69
N ALA A 53 -12.29 1.13 5.11
CA ALA A 53 -12.18 0.67 3.74
C ALA A 53 -10.96 -0.22 3.53
N ILE A 54 -10.96 -0.96 2.44
CA ILE A 54 -9.77 -1.56 1.85
C ILE A 54 -9.24 -0.55 0.84
N GLY A 55 -8.03 -0.01 1.08
CA GLY A 55 -7.33 0.81 0.10
C GLY A 55 -6.59 -0.06 -0.92
N ALA A 56 -6.66 0.29 -2.18
CA ALA A 56 -5.96 -0.40 -3.26
C ALA A 56 -5.35 0.59 -4.27
N ASP A 57 -4.51 0.08 -5.15
CA ASP A 57 -3.87 0.83 -6.22
C ASP A 57 -4.11 0.13 -7.58
N THR A 58 -4.08 0.90 -8.66
CA THR A 58 -4.14 0.38 -10.04
C THR A 58 -2.85 -0.29 -10.46
N GLY A 59 -1.71 0.12 -9.89
CA GLY A 59 -0.42 -0.54 -10.05
C GLY A 59 -0.04 -1.37 -8.83
N TYR A 60 0.92 -2.27 -8.97
CA TYR A 60 1.34 -3.16 -7.89
C TYR A 60 2.67 -2.78 -7.24
N ASP A 61 3.36 -1.74 -7.70
CA ASP A 61 4.63 -1.29 -7.11
C ASP A 61 4.44 -0.74 -5.70
N ILE A 62 3.51 0.21 -5.52
CA ILE A 62 3.15 0.75 -4.21
C ILE A 62 2.65 -0.37 -3.28
N PRO A 63 1.69 -1.23 -3.68
CA PRO A 63 1.30 -2.41 -2.91
C PRO A 63 2.46 -3.34 -2.54
N THR A 64 3.40 -3.59 -3.44
CA THR A 64 4.60 -4.40 -3.16
C THR A 64 5.45 -3.75 -2.07
N PHE A 65 5.74 -2.46 -2.20
CA PHE A 65 6.46 -1.68 -1.19
C PHE A 65 5.76 -1.71 0.17
N MET A 66 4.44 -1.45 0.20
CA MET A 66 3.65 -1.45 1.42
C MET A 66 3.59 -2.84 2.07
N ALA A 67 3.51 -3.91 1.28
CA ALA A 67 3.55 -5.28 1.78
C ALA A 67 4.88 -5.61 2.49
N LEU A 68 6.00 -5.07 2.00
CA LEU A 68 7.33 -5.30 2.56
C LEU A 68 7.62 -4.46 3.80
N PHE A 69 7.20 -3.19 3.85
CA PHE A 69 7.65 -2.24 4.88
C PHE A 69 6.59 -1.80 5.88
N SER A 70 5.33 -1.70 5.47
CA SER A 70 4.26 -1.19 6.34
C SER A 70 4.12 -2.03 7.61
N GLY A 71 4.03 -1.36 8.76
CA GLY A 71 3.96 -1.98 10.08
C GLY A 71 5.26 -2.62 10.58
N ARG A 72 6.34 -2.59 9.79
CA ARG A 72 7.69 -3.05 10.20
C ARG A 72 8.65 -1.88 10.36
N ARG A 73 8.60 -0.95 9.41
CA ARG A 73 9.41 0.27 9.40
C ARG A 73 8.52 1.47 9.14
N ARG A 74 8.98 2.65 9.53
CA ARG A 74 8.38 3.88 8.99
C ARG A 74 8.64 3.86 7.49
N CYS A 75 7.60 4.02 6.68
CA CYS A 75 7.74 4.04 5.24
C CYS A 75 6.80 5.06 4.64
N THR A 76 7.25 5.71 3.58
CA THR A 76 6.46 6.66 2.80
C THR A 76 6.84 6.52 1.34
N TYR A 77 5.92 6.90 0.46
CA TYR A 77 6.19 7.05 -0.96
C TYR A 77 5.59 8.37 -1.42
N MET A 78 6.22 9.00 -2.39
CA MET A 78 5.77 10.28 -2.94
C MET A 78 5.97 10.26 -4.46
N ALA A 79 4.93 10.60 -5.20
CA ALA A 79 5.05 10.83 -6.63
C ALA A 79 5.58 12.26 -6.84
N ASP A 80 6.69 12.38 -7.57
CA ASP A 80 7.22 13.64 -8.07
C ASP A 80 6.38 14.14 -9.27
N THR A 81 6.60 15.40 -9.68
CA THR A 81 5.83 16.03 -10.76
C THR A 81 6.02 15.38 -12.12
N ASP A 82 7.09 14.62 -12.31
CA ASP A 82 7.38 13.87 -13.53
C ASP A 82 6.77 12.45 -13.52
N GLY A 83 6.05 12.08 -12.47
CA GLY A 83 5.44 10.77 -12.29
C GLY A 83 6.38 9.72 -11.68
N THR A 84 7.64 10.07 -11.38
CA THR A 84 8.56 9.19 -10.66
C THR A 84 8.09 9.04 -9.22
N VAL A 85 8.04 7.81 -8.72
CA VAL A 85 7.70 7.55 -7.30
C VAL A 85 8.98 7.35 -6.51
N LYS A 86 9.22 8.19 -5.52
CA LYS A 86 10.28 8.01 -4.53
C LYS A 86 9.77 7.17 -3.37
N TYR A 87 10.50 6.11 -3.03
CA TYR A 87 10.20 5.22 -1.92
C TYR A 87 11.21 5.42 -0.79
N THR A 88 10.73 5.76 0.41
CA THR A 88 11.58 6.04 1.57
C THR A 88 11.22 5.13 2.73
N VAL A 89 12.23 4.54 3.36
CA VAL A 89 12.12 3.67 4.53
C VAL A 89 12.98 4.27 5.64
N GLY A 90 12.36 4.58 6.76
CA GLY A 90 13.04 5.07 7.95
C GLY A 90 13.39 3.96 8.95
N ASP A 91 13.63 4.42 10.18
CA ASP A 91 13.86 3.56 11.35
C ASP A 91 12.80 2.45 11.52
N PRO A 92 13.22 1.28 12.04
CA PRO A 92 12.31 0.21 12.37
C PRO A 92 11.32 0.62 13.45
N VAL A 93 10.08 0.15 13.34
CA VAL A 93 9.02 0.42 14.32
C VAL A 93 9.22 -0.40 15.60
N THR A 94 9.98 -1.49 15.52
CA THR A 94 10.36 -2.37 16.63
C THR A 94 11.89 -2.48 16.74
N PRO A 95 12.47 -2.66 17.94
CA PRO A 95 13.93 -2.65 18.15
C PRO A 95 14.70 -3.80 17.46
N GLU A 96 14.00 -4.87 17.08
CA GLU A 96 14.60 -6.01 16.41
C GLU A 96 14.84 -5.66 14.94
N GLY A 97 16.10 -5.36 14.62
CA GLY A 97 16.55 -5.14 13.26
C GLY A 97 16.33 -6.39 12.41
N GLN A 98 15.18 -6.45 11.73
CA GLN A 98 14.97 -7.44 10.68
C GLN A 98 15.92 -7.18 9.52
N ASP A 99 16.63 -8.23 9.11
CA ASP A 99 17.36 -8.27 7.86
C ASP A 99 16.39 -7.95 6.71
N LEU A 100 16.70 -6.91 5.94
CA LEU A 100 15.86 -6.46 4.83
C LEU A 100 15.66 -7.56 3.78
N ASN A 101 16.64 -8.45 3.61
CA ASN A 101 16.56 -9.56 2.66
C ASN A 101 15.60 -10.68 3.13
N SER A 102 15.24 -10.68 4.41
CA SER A 102 14.27 -11.64 4.97
C SER A 102 12.81 -11.15 4.84
N LEU A 103 12.59 -9.94 4.34
CA LEU A 103 11.26 -9.38 4.21
C LEU A 103 10.44 -10.15 3.18
N VAL A 104 9.29 -10.63 3.64
CA VAL A 104 8.25 -11.26 2.84
C VAL A 104 6.98 -10.44 3.01
N GLY A 105 6.33 -10.12 1.90
CA GLY A 105 5.00 -9.51 1.85
C GLY A 105 4.06 -10.27 0.92
N TYR A 106 2.81 -9.84 0.87
CA TYR A 106 1.77 -10.40 0.03
C TYR A 106 1.00 -9.29 -0.70
N VAL A 107 0.96 -9.40 -2.02
CA VAL A 107 0.14 -8.54 -2.88
C VAL A 107 -1.13 -9.29 -3.24
N HIS A 108 -2.26 -8.72 -2.85
CA HIS A 108 -3.59 -9.25 -3.09
C HIS A 108 -4.13 -8.63 -4.38
N VAL A 109 -4.41 -9.46 -5.37
CA VAL A 109 -4.98 -9.05 -6.65
C VAL A 109 -6.49 -9.19 -6.57
N LEU A 110 -7.20 -8.10 -6.81
CA LEU A 110 -8.62 -7.92 -6.48
C LEU A 110 -9.37 -7.48 -7.74
N GLU A 111 -10.62 -7.88 -7.90
CA GLU A 111 -11.43 -7.37 -9.03
C GLU A 111 -11.72 -5.87 -8.83
N ARG A 112 -11.37 -5.05 -9.82
CA ARG A 112 -11.51 -3.60 -9.80
C ARG A 112 -12.96 -3.13 -9.61
N LYS A 113 -13.93 -3.94 -10.03
CA LYS A 113 -15.39 -3.66 -9.93
C LYS A 113 -15.90 -3.52 -8.50
N HIS A 114 -15.17 -4.02 -7.50
CA HIS A 114 -15.53 -3.88 -6.08
C HIS A 114 -15.03 -2.56 -5.46
N PHE A 115 -14.29 -1.77 -6.23
CA PHE A 115 -13.65 -0.54 -5.77
C PHE A 115 -14.27 0.67 -6.48
N GLU A 116 -14.38 1.76 -5.74
CA GLU A 116 -14.73 3.07 -6.27
C GLU A 116 -13.55 4.02 -6.06
N THR A 117 -13.43 5.00 -6.95
CA THR A 117 -12.42 6.05 -6.81
C THR A 117 -12.99 7.15 -5.92
N PHE A 118 -12.32 7.42 -4.80
CA PHE A 118 -12.69 8.45 -3.84
C PHE A 118 -11.66 9.56 -3.82
N THR A 119 -12.14 10.79 -3.89
CA THR A 119 -11.38 11.95 -3.44
C THR A 119 -11.82 12.24 -2.01
N LEU A 120 -10.88 12.21 -1.08
CA LEU A 120 -11.15 12.46 0.33
C LEU A 120 -10.52 13.76 0.77
N ASP A 121 -11.23 14.45 1.64
CA ASP A 121 -10.73 15.63 2.31
C ASP A 121 -9.64 15.26 3.33
N VAL A 122 -8.97 16.30 3.82
CA VAL A 122 -8.08 16.19 4.97
C VAL A 122 -8.89 15.71 6.18
N PRO A 123 -8.40 14.74 6.98
CA PRO A 123 -9.05 14.33 8.20
C PRO A 123 -9.35 15.50 9.14
N ASP A 124 -10.51 15.46 9.79
CA ASP A 124 -10.92 16.46 10.78
C ASP A 124 -9.86 16.61 11.89
N GLY A 125 -9.49 17.86 12.18
CA GLY A 125 -8.51 18.20 13.22
C GLY A 125 -7.05 18.00 12.83
N TRP A 126 -6.74 17.70 11.57
CA TRP A 126 -5.38 17.65 11.07
C TRP A 126 -4.68 19.03 11.22
N PRO A 127 -3.50 19.11 11.84
CA PRO A 127 -2.91 20.38 12.28
C PRO A 127 -2.15 21.14 11.18
N GLU A 128 -1.79 20.49 10.07
CA GLU A 128 -0.93 21.07 9.04
C GLU A 128 -1.70 21.30 7.73
N PRO A 129 -1.57 22.45 7.07
CA PRO A 129 -2.15 22.64 5.75
C PRO A 129 -1.51 21.67 4.76
N LEU A 130 -2.31 21.04 3.90
CA LEU A 130 -1.76 20.27 2.79
C LEU A 130 -1.13 21.21 1.76
N SER A 131 0.10 20.91 1.35
CA SER A 131 0.78 21.57 0.24
C SER A 131 0.29 21.11 -1.14
N ILE A 132 -0.45 20.00 -1.20
CA ILE A 132 -0.98 19.40 -2.43
C ILE A 132 -2.39 18.85 -2.23
N THR A 133 -3.20 18.84 -3.29
CA THR A 133 -4.47 18.11 -3.29
C THR A 133 -4.21 16.62 -3.18
N ARG A 134 -4.94 15.95 -2.29
CA ARG A 134 -4.83 14.51 -2.10
C ARG A 134 -5.19 13.78 -3.40
N PRO A 135 -4.35 12.85 -3.88
CA PRO A 135 -4.69 12.05 -5.04
C PRO A 135 -5.92 11.18 -4.76
N PRO A 136 -6.78 10.91 -5.75
CA PRO A 136 -7.88 9.98 -5.58
C PRO A 136 -7.38 8.56 -5.24
N GLU A 137 -8.13 7.86 -4.41
CA GLU A 137 -7.80 6.51 -3.93
C GLU A 137 -8.85 5.49 -4.36
N LEU A 138 -8.44 4.24 -4.61
CA LEU A 138 -9.38 3.14 -4.78
C LEU A 138 -9.78 2.59 -3.41
N ARG A 139 -11.09 2.58 -3.13
CA ARG A 139 -11.62 2.06 -1.87
C ARG A 139 -12.76 1.06 -2.08
N ALA A 140 -12.76 0.02 -1.27
CA ALA A 140 -13.88 -0.90 -1.10
C ALA A 140 -14.36 -0.87 0.36
N HIS A 141 -15.67 -0.70 0.57
CA HIS A 141 -16.30 -0.63 1.89
C HIS A 141 -16.95 -1.95 2.35
N VAL A 142 -16.76 -3.00 1.57
CA VAL A 142 -17.22 -4.36 1.85
C VAL A 142 -16.03 -5.31 1.84
N PRO A 143 -16.12 -6.49 2.49
CA PRO A 143 -15.08 -7.51 2.37
C PRO A 143 -14.88 -7.95 0.93
N VAL A 144 -13.62 -8.09 0.51
CA VAL A 144 -13.26 -8.52 -0.85
C VAL A 144 -12.35 -9.73 -0.79
N ARG A 145 -12.72 -10.78 -1.53
CA ARG A 145 -11.87 -11.95 -1.73
C ARG A 145 -10.89 -11.69 -2.87
N PRO A 146 -9.58 -11.89 -2.68
CA PRO A 146 -8.61 -11.78 -3.77
C PRO A 146 -8.86 -12.85 -4.85
N LEU A 147 -8.68 -12.47 -6.11
CA LEU A 147 -8.56 -13.40 -7.23
C LEU A 147 -7.30 -14.25 -7.08
N ALA A 148 -6.22 -13.60 -6.63
CA ALA A 148 -4.93 -14.21 -6.38
C ALA A 148 -4.21 -13.48 -5.25
N VAL A 149 -3.29 -14.18 -4.62
CA VAL A 149 -2.35 -13.59 -3.67
C VAL A 149 -0.94 -14.00 -4.10
N VAL A 150 -0.10 -13.01 -4.33
CA VAL A 150 1.28 -13.19 -4.77
C VAL A 150 2.20 -12.88 -3.61
N LYS A 151 3.04 -13.85 -3.24
CA LYS A 151 4.13 -13.64 -2.27
C LYS A 151 5.25 -12.85 -2.94
N VAL A 152 5.73 -11.81 -2.28
CA VAL A 152 6.82 -10.93 -2.77
C VAL A 152 7.94 -10.81 -1.74
N THR A 153 9.16 -10.62 -2.22
CA THR A 153 10.36 -10.29 -1.43
C THR A 153 10.97 -8.98 -1.91
N LEU A 154 12.06 -8.54 -1.29
CA LEU A 154 12.78 -7.34 -1.72
C LEU A 154 13.34 -7.45 -3.15
N GLU A 155 13.71 -8.65 -3.60
CA GLU A 155 14.21 -8.89 -4.97
C GLU A 155 13.16 -8.65 -6.06
N ASP A 156 11.88 -8.69 -5.68
CA ASP A 156 10.75 -8.46 -6.60
C ASP A 156 10.42 -6.97 -6.78
N PHE A 157 11.07 -6.09 -6.01
CA PHE A 157 10.84 -4.65 -6.04
C PHE A 157 11.96 -3.95 -6.83
N PRO A 158 11.69 -3.48 -8.07
CA PRO A 158 12.74 -3.02 -8.98
C PRO A 158 13.19 -1.58 -8.72
N HIS A 159 12.52 -0.86 -7.81
CA HIS A 159 12.74 0.56 -7.60
C HIS A 159 13.77 0.80 -6.48
N PRO A 160 14.61 1.83 -6.61
CA PRO A 160 15.51 2.22 -5.54
C PRO A 160 14.73 2.63 -4.29
N ILE A 161 15.24 2.22 -3.12
CA ILE A 161 14.69 2.59 -1.81
C ILE A 161 15.69 3.49 -1.11
N THR A 162 15.24 4.66 -0.67
CA THR A 162 16.03 5.55 0.19
C THR A 162 15.86 5.12 1.64
N PHE A 163 16.97 4.90 2.35
CA PHE A 163 16.96 4.58 3.77
C PHE A 163 17.38 5.82 4.57
N GLU A 164 16.54 6.25 5.51
CA GLU A 164 16.72 7.44 6.36
C GLU A 164 16.83 7.10 7.85
#